data_AF-G9PE06-F1
#
_entry.id   AF-G9PE06-F1
#
_cell.length_a   1.000
_cell.length_b   1.000
_cell.length_c   1.000
_cell.angle_alpha   90.00
_cell.angle_beta   90.00
_cell.angle_gamma   90.00
#
_symmetry.space_group_name_H-M   'P 1'
#
loop_
_entity.id
_entity.type
_entity.pdbx_description
1 polymer ?
#
loop_
_entity_poly.entity_id
_entity_poly.type
_entity_poly.pdbx_seq_one_letter_code
_entity_poly.pdbx_strand_id
1 'polypeptide(L)'
;EWFNHTHDPCLLTPRQQHQLLDLFASDCHVALEVTWSAYQNIIDAYRAPDTAAGKAMMQAEINTLTCTRVPRGLRELITLGRTLKRRSRDILAYFDHPHTSNGPTEAINGRLEHLRGSALGFRNLTNYIARCLLETGGFRPQLHPQL
;
A
#
# COMPACT_ATOMS: atom_id res chain seq x y z
N GLU A 1 -15.51 -13.10 18.16
CA GLU A 1 -14.11 -13.52 18.39
C GLU A 1 -13.33 -13.67 17.07
N TRP A 2 -13.36 -12.69 16.16
CA TRP A 2 -12.77 -12.85 14.82
C TRP A 2 -11.37 -12.25 14.66
N PHE A 3 -10.96 -11.32 15.54
CA PHE A 3 -9.69 -10.59 15.42
C PHE A 3 -9.05 -10.31 16.80
N ASN A 4 -9.02 -11.30 17.68
CA ASN A 4 -8.19 -11.21 18.89
C ASN A 4 -6.77 -11.67 18.55
N HIS A 5 -6.04 -10.85 17.80
CA HIS A 5 -4.59 -10.88 17.80
C HIS A 5 -4.13 -9.57 18.44
N THR A 6 -3.49 -9.68 19.60
CA THR A 6 -2.75 -8.59 20.23
C THR A 6 -1.59 -8.25 19.30
N HIS A 7 -1.81 -7.33 18.37
CA HIS A 7 -0.75 -6.67 17.65
C HIS A 7 0.15 -5.99 18.68
N ASP A 8 1.43 -6.33 18.70
CA ASP A 8 2.37 -5.60 19.52
C ASP A 8 2.49 -4.18 18.92
N PRO A 9 2.00 -3.12 19.59
CA PRO A 9 1.87 -1.80 18.98
C PRO A 9 3.23 -1.10 19.02
N CYS A 10 4.25 -1.71 18.42
CA CYS A 10 5.63 -1.26 18.45
C CYS A 10 5.79 0.17 17.86
N LEU A 11 4.77 0.69 17.17
CA LEU A 11 4.69 2.05 16.62
C LEU A 11 3.80 3.03 17.39
N LEU A 12 3.00 2.58 18.38
CA LEU A 12 2.06 3.45 19.09
C LEU A 12 2.55 3.72 20.52
N THR A 13 2.54 4.99 20.90
CA THR A 13 2.76 5.39 22.30
C THR A 13 1.66 4.79 23.19
N PRO A 14 1.92 4.58 24.50
CA PRO A 14 0.91 4.07 25.43
C PRO A 14 -0.40 4.86 25.42
N ARG A 15 -0.31 6.19 25.23
CA ARG A 15 -1.47 7.07 25.07
C ARG A 15 -2.28 6.74 23.81
N GLN A 16 -1.62 6.54 22.67
CA GLN A 16 -2.29 6.18 21.42
C GLN A 16 -2.93 4.80 21.49
N GLN A 17 -2.29 3.84 22.19
CA GLN A 17 -2.87 2.52 22.44
C GLN A 17 -4.17 2.63 23.25
N HIS A 18 -4.18 3.42 24.33
CA HIS A 18 -5.38 3.64 25.12
C HIS A 18 -6.51 4.29 24.32
N GLN A 19 -6.19 5.33 23.54
CA GLN A 19 -7.18 5.99 22.67
C GLN A 19 -7.78 5.04 21.62
N LEU A 20 -6.98 4.11 21.09
CA LEU A 20 -7.45 3.12 20.12
C LEU A 20 -8.36 2.08 20.78
N LEU A 21 -8.02 1.63 21.99
CA LEU A 21 -8.88 0.74 22.78
C LEU A 21 -10.21 1.40 23.14
N ASP A 22 -10.16 2.66 23.59
CA ASP A 22 -11.37 3.45 23.88
C ASP A 22 -12.26 3.61 22.63
N LEU A 23 -11.66 3.84 21.47
CA LEU A 23 -12.37 3.93 20.20
C LEU A 23 -13.08 2.61 19.85
N PHE A 24 -12.42 1.47 20.05
CA PHE A 24 -12.97 0.15 19.71
C PHE A 24 -13.90 -0.43 20.78
N ALA A 25 -13.97 0.16 21.98
CA ALA A 25 -14.92 -0.24 23.00
C ALA A 25 -16.40 -0.04 22.60
N SER A 26 -16.67 0.75 21.55
CA SER A 26 -18.02 0.95 21.01
C SER A 26 -18.33 -0.02 19.87
N ASP A 27 -19.45 -0.72 19.96
CA ASP A 27 -19.97 -1.60 18.90
C ASP A 27 -20.20 -0.88 17.56
N CYS A 28 -20.31 0.46 17.57
CA CYS A 28 -20.39 1.28 16.36
C CYS A 28 -19.14 1.20 15.48
N HIS A 29 -17.99 0.82 16.06
CA HIS A 29 -16.69 0.83 15.39
C HIS A 29 -16.17 -0.56 15.00
N VAL A 30 -16.96 -1.62 15.17
CA VAL A 30 -16.55 -3.00 14.83
C VAL A 30 -16.05 -3.14 13.39
N ALA A 31 -16.71 -2.49 12.42
CA ALA A 31 -16.26 -2.54 11.02
C ALA A 31 -14.88 -1.89 10.81
N LEU A 32 -14.61 -0.81 11.56
CA LEU A 32 -13.32 -0.11 11.53
C LEU A 32 -12.24 -0.95 12.21
N GLU A 33 -12.53 -1.50 13.38
CA GLU A 33 -11.63 -2.40 14.11
C GLU A 33 -11.21 -3.59 13.25
N VAL A 34 -12.17 -4.29 12.65
CA VAL A 34 -11.91 -5.43 11.77
C VAL A 34 -11.04 -5.04 10.57
N THR A 35 -11.30 -3.89 9.95
CA THR A 35 -10.50 -3.39 8.83
C THR A 35 -9.09 -3.01 9.27
N TRP A 36 -8.96 -2.40 10.44
CA TRP A 36 -7.68 -2.04 11.04
C TRP A 36 -6.85 -3.28 11.38
N SER A 37 -7.44 -4.33 11.95
CA SER A 37 -6.75 -5.60 12.22
C SER A 37 -6.23 -6.26 10.95
N ALA A 38 -7.03 -6.31 9.87
CA ALA A 38 -6.58 -6.83 8.58
C ALA A 38 -5.38 -6.03 8.03
N TYR A 39 -5.41 -4.70 8.16
CA TYR A 39 -4.29 -3.83 7.81
C TYR A 39 -3.04 -4.16 8.64
N GLN A 40 -3.17 -4.30 9.96
CA GLN A 40 -2.03 -4.63 10.82
C GLN A 40 -1.46 -6.01 10.52
N ASN A 41 -2.29 -7.04 10.31
CA ASN A 41 -1.84 -8.39 9.91
C ASN A 41 -0.97 -8.35 8.64
N ILE A 42 -1.37 -7.54 7.65
CA ILE A 42 -0.61 -7.34 6.41
C ILE A 42 0.74 -6.65 6.69
N ILE A 43 0.76 -5.60 7.52
CA ILE A 43 2.00 -4.90 7.90
C ILE A 43 2.94 -5.83 8.67
N ASP A 44 2.42 -6.57 9.64
CA ASP A 44 3.20 -7.51 10.46
C ASP A 44 3.82 -8.60 9.59
N ALA A 45 3.07 -9.14 8.62
CA ALA A 45 3.60 -10.10 7.66
C ALA A 45 4.78 -9.51 6.87
N TYR A 46 4.66 -8.30 6.32
CA TYR A 46 5.74 -7.65 5.57
C TYR A 46 6.96 -7.27 6.43
N ARG A 47 6.76 -7.00 7.72
CA ARG A 47 7.82 -6.63 8.67
C ARG A 47 8.44 -7.80 9.41
N ALA A 48 7.91 -9.02 9.23
CA ALA A 48 8.44 -10.21 9.86
C ALA A 48 9.94 -10.35 9.57
N PRO A 49 10.80 -10.52 10.59
CA PRO A 49 12.24 -10.65 10.40
C PRO A 49 12.60 -11.93 9.65
N ASP A 50 11.82 -12.99 9.85
CA ASP A 50 11.88 -14.21 9.06
C ASP A 50 10.88 -14.13 7.90
N THR A 51 11.39 -14.26 6.68
CA THR A 51 10.61 -14.18 5.45
C THR A 51 9.68 -15.37 5.28
N ALA A 52 10.06 -16.56 5.76
CA ALA A 52 9.21 -17.74 5.71
C ALA A 52 7.99 -17.57 6.64
N ALA A 53 8.21 -17.08 7.87
CA ALA A 53 7.14 -16.70 8.78
C ALA A 53 6.24 -15.59 8.18
N GLY A 54 6.83 -14.53 7.62
CA GLY A 54 6.07 -13.46 6.96
C GLY A 54 5.21 -13.96 5.80
N LYS A 55 5.74 -14.86 4.97
CA LYS A 55 5.01 -15.50 3.88
C LYS A 55 3.81 -16.31 4.39
N ALA A 56 4.02 -17.07 5.46
CA ALA A 56 2.96 -17.85 6.09
C ALA A 56 1.86 -16.96 6.69
N MET A 57 2.23 -15.87 7.36
CA MET A 57 1.30 -14.86 7.88
C MET A 57 0.48 -14.21 6.77
N MET A 58 1.14 -13.74 5.69
CA MET A 58 0.45 -13.17 4.53
C MET A 58 -0.51 -14.18 3.90
N GLN A 59 -0.07 -15.43 3.70
CA GLN A 59 -0.91 -16.47 3.13
C GLN A 59 -2.14 -16.77 4.01
N ALA A 60 -1.98 -16.78 5.34
CA ALA A 60 -3.07 -16.94 6.29
C ALA A 60 -4.07 -15.79 6.19
N GLU A 61 -3.59 -14.54 6.14
CA GLU A 61 -4.45 -13.36 6.01
C GLU A 61 -5.22 -13.34 4.68
N ILE A 62 -4.56 -13.70 3.57
CA ILE A 62 -5.22 -13.88 2.26
C ILE A 62 -6.34 -14.91 2.37
N ASN A 63 -6.10 -16.04 3.05
CA ASN A 63 -7.10 -17.09 3.23
C ASN A 63 -8.27 -16.61 4.10
N THR A 64 -8.00 -15.88 5.19
CA THR A 64 -8.99 -15.26 6.07
C THR A 64 -9.90 -14.31 5.29
N LEU A 65 -9.32 -13.36 4.55
CA LEU A 65 -10.07 -12.35 3.79
C LEU A 65 -10.79 -12.92 2.55
N THR A 66 -10.34 -14.07 2.07
CA THR A 66 -10.98 -14.79 0.96
C THR A 66 -12.10 -15.72 1.42
N CYS A 67 -12.14 -16.06 2.71
CA CYS A 67 -13.12 -16.98 3.26
C CYS A 67 -14.53 -16.39 3.14
N THR A 68 -15.52 -17.24 2.89
CA THR A 68 -16.95 -16.86 2.79
C THR A 68 -17.53 -16.32 4.11
N ARG A 69 -16.72 -16.28 5.17
CA ARG A 69 -17.10 -15.88 6.53
C ARG A 69 -16.84 -14.40 6.82
N VAL A 70 -16.20 -13.66 5.92
CA VAL A 70 -16.15 -12.18 6.03
C VAL A 70 -17.59 -11.64 6.01
N PRO A 71 -18.03 -10.87 7.02
CA PRO A 71 -19.41 -10.37 7.08
C PRO A 71 -19.81 -9.61 5.81
N ARG A 72 -21.01 -9.88 5.29
CA ARG A 72 -21.50 -9.26 4.03
C ARG A 72 -21.56 -7.73 4.05
N GLY A 73 -21.62 -7.13 5.25
CA GLY A 73 -21.56 -5.68 5.43
C GLY A 73 -20.19 -5.06 5.13
N LEU A 74 -19.10 -5.84 5.18
CA LEU A 74 -17.73 -5.36 4.99
C LEU A 74 -17.31 -5.45 3.52
N ARG A 75 -18.03 -4.71 2.66
CA ARG A 75 -17.86 -4.77 1.19
C ARG A 75 -16.42 -4.48 0.74
N GLU A 76 -15.73 -3.55 1.40
CA GLU A 76 -14.36 -3.22 1.07
C GLU A 76 -13.39 -4.36 1.38
N LEU A 77 -13.53 -5.03 2.52
CA LEU A 77 -12.71 -6.21 2.84
C LEU A 77 -12.99 -7.38 1.91
N ILE A 78 -14.23 -7.59 1.49
CA ILE A 78 -14.57 -8.61 0.48
C ILE A 78 -13.89 -8.30 -0.86
N THR A 79 -13.79 -7.02 -1.22
CA THR A 79 -13.13 -6.58 -2.46
C THR A 79 -11.61 -6.69 -2.35
N LEU A 80 -11.05 -6.34 -1.19
CA LEU A 80 -9.64 -6.54 -0.86
C LEU A 80 -9.27 -8.02 -0.92
N GLY A 81 -10.02 -8.90 -0.24
CA GLY A 81 -9.79 -10.34 -0.24
C GLY A 81 -9.79 -10.93 -1.65
N ARG A 82 -10.76 -10.55 -2.51
CA ARG A 82 -10.77 -10.94 -3.93
C ARG A 82 -9.53 -10.49 -4.69
N THR A 83 -9.08 -9.27 -4.44
CA THR A 83 -7.88 -8.70 -5.08
C THR A 83 -6.61 -9.42 -4.63
N LEU A 84 -6.45 -9.62 -3.32
CA LEU A 84 -5.34 -10.33 -2.72
C LEU A 84 -5.27 -11.78 -3.20
N LYS A 85 -6.41 -12.49 -3.26
CA LYS A 85 -6.48 -13.85 -3.83
C LYS A 85 -5.99 -13.88 -5.28
N ARG A 86 -6.48 -12.96 -6.11
CA ARG A 86 -6.11 -12.90 -7.54
C ARG A 86 -4.62 -12.61 -7.73
N ARG A 87 -4.01 -11.83 -6.85
CA ARG A 87 -2.60 -11.43 -6.91
C ARG A 87 -1.70 -12.24 -5.96
N SER A 88 -2.21 -13.31 -5.34
CA SER A 88 -1.51 -14.02 -4.27
C SER A 88 -0.12 -14.49 -4.68
N ARG A 89 0.02 -15.00 -5.91
CA ARG A 89 1.32 -15.42 -6.46
C ARG A 89 2.35 -14.29 -6.44
N ASP A 90 1.95 -13.10 -6.90
CA ASP A 90 2.86 -11.95 -6.99
C ASP A 90 3.17 -11.39 -5.60
N ILE A 91 2.16 -11.36 -4.71
CA ILE A 91 2.31 -10.90 -3.32
C ILE A 91 3.26 -11.81 -2.55
N LEU A 92 3.08 -13.13 -2.66
CA LEU A 92 3.89 -14.09 -1.92
C LEU A 92 5.31 -14.21 -2.46
N ALA A 93 5.52 -13.87 -3.74
CA ALA A 93 6.85 -13.82 -4.34
C ALA A 93 7.75 -12.75 -3.71
N TYR A 94 7.20 -11.70 -3.07
CA TYR A 94 7.98 -10.73 -2.29
C TYR A 94 8.85 -11.43 -1.25
N PHE A 95 8.28 -12.42 -0.54
CA PHE A 95 8.98 -13.14 0.53
C PHE A 95 10.06 -14.09 0.02
N ASP A 96 9.99 -14.51 -1.25
CA ASP A 96 11.03 -15.33 -1.89
C ASP A 96 12.23 -14.49 -2.36
N HIS A 97 12.05 -13.17 -2.49
CA HIS A 97 13.06 -12.23 -2.97
C HIS A 97 13.24 -11.08 -1.96
N PRO A 98 13.72 -11.37 -0.74
CA PRO A 98 13.92 -10.35 0.27
C PRO A 98 14.88 -9.27 -0.21
N HIS A 99 14.68 -8.04 0.27
CA HIS A 99 15.43 -6.83 -0.11
C HIS A 99 15.11 -6.24 -1.50
N THR A 100 14.12 -6.76 -2.21
CA THR A 100 13.53 -6.02 -3.34
C THR A 100 12.79 -4.79 -2.81
N SER A 101 13.17 -3.60 -3.29
CA SER A 101 12.56 -2.34 -2.84
C SER A 101 11.75 -1.70 -3.96
N ASN A 102 10.67 -1.02 -3.58
CA ASN A 102 9.91 -0.18 -4.51
C ASN A 102 10.60 1.18 -4.75
N GLY A 103 11.76 1.42 -4.14
CA GLY A 103 12.46 2.71 -4.16
C GLY A 103 12.77 3.23 -5.57
N PRO A 104 13.29 2.42 -6.50
CA PRO A 104 13.50 2.87 -7.88
C PRO A 104 12.20 3.29 -8.59
N THR A 105 11.13 2.52 -8.40
CA THR A 105 9.80 2.83 -8.96
C THR A 105 9.23 4.11 -8.35
N GLU A 106 9.34 4.28 -7.03
CA GLU A 106 8.89 5.46 -6.30
C GLU A 106 9.69 6.70 -6.68
N ALA A 107 11.00 6.57 -6.90
CA ALA A 107 11.84 7.66 -7.39
C ALA A 107 11.37 8.14 -8.77
N ILE A 108 10.99 7.21 -9.67
CA ILE A 108 10.42 7.57 -10.97
C ILE A 108 9.04 8.22 -10.81
N ASN A 109 8.16 7.65 -9.98
CA ASN A 109 6.82 8.20 -9.74
C ASN A 109 6.89 9.62 -9.16
N GLY A 110 7.76 9.87 -8.19
CA GLY A 110 7.96 11.20 -7.62
C GLY A 110 8.40 12.23 -8.68
N ARG A 111 9.27 11.83 -9.61
CA ARG A 111 9.65 12.68 -10.75
C ARG A 111 8.47 12.96 -11.68
N LEU A 112 7.65 11.95 -11.98
CA LEU A 112 6.45 12.11 -12.81
C LEU A 112 5.39 12.99 -12.15
N GLU A 113 5.22 12.88 -10.84
CA GLU A 113 4.30 13.73 -10.07
C GLU A 113 4.75 15.19 -10.07
N HIS A 114 6.05 15.44 -9.87
CA HIS A 114 6.63 16.78 -9.97
C HIS A 114 6.43 17.37 -11.37
N LEU A 115 6.77 16.61 -12.41
CA LEU A 115 6.59 16.98 -13.81
C LEU A 115 5.12 17.32 -14.13
N ARG A 116 4.17 16.52 -13.63
CA ARG A 116 2.74 16.76 -13.81
C ARG A 116 2.30 18.06 -13.13
N GLY A 117 2.87 18.39 -11.97
CA GLY A 117 2.68 19.66 -11.27
C GLY A 117 3.15 20.84 -12.13
N SER A 118 4.41 20.83 -12.58
CA SER A 118 4.97 21.86 -13.46
C SER A 118 4.23 21.99 -14.80
N ALA A 119 3.71 20.87 -15.34
CA ALA A 119 2.94 20.87 -16.57
C ALA A 119 1.51 21.44 -16.42
N LEU A 120 1.04 21.74 -15.19
CA LEU A 120 -0.34 22.12 -14.85
C LEU A 120 -1.39 21.05 -15.21
N GLY A 121 -1.00 19.78 -15.10
CA GLY A 121 -1.83 18.62 -15.42
C GLY A 121 -1.94 18.31 -16.92
N PHE A 122 -2.62 17.22 -17.24
CA PHE A 122 -2.79 16.73 -18.61
C PHE A 122 -4.08 17.28 -19.23
N ARG A 123 -3.95 18.35 -20.02
CA ARG A 123 -5.09 18.96 -20.76
C ARG A 123 -4.98 18.79 -22.27
N ASN A 124 -3.75 18.77 -22.79
CA ASN A 124 -3.43 18.62 -24.21
C ASN A 124 -2.05 17.97 -24.34
N LEU A 125 -1.93 16.95 -25.18
CA LEU A 125 -0.72 16.14 -25.32
C LEU A 125 0.49 16.98 -25.77
N THR A 126 0.32 17.85 -26.78
CA THR A 126 1.39 18.71 -27.31
C THR A 126 1.93 19.65 -26.24
N ASN A 127 1.04 20.34 -25.51
CA ASN A 127 1.44 21.25 -24.44
C ASN A 127 2.09 20.51 -23.26
N TYR A 128 1.59 19.31 -22.94
CA TYR A 128 2.16 18.47 -21.89
C TYR A 128 3.59 18.04 -22.26
N ILE A 129 3.80 17.54 -23.49
CA ILE A 129 5.13 17.17 -23.99
C ILE A 129 6.07 18.38 -23.97
N ALA A 130 5.64 19.53 -24.48
CA ALA A 130 6.47 20.74 -24.49
C ALA A 130 6.88 21.16 -23.08
N ARG A 131 5.97 21.17 -22.10
CA ARG A 131 6.31 21.52 -20.71
C ARG A 131 7.20 20.48 -20.04
N CYS A 132 6.99 19.20 -20.33
CA CYS A 132 7.84 18.13 -19.84
C CYS A 132 9.28 18.23 -20.37
N LEU A 133 9.44 18.57 -21.66
CA LEU A 133 10.74 18.77 -22.29
C LEU A 133 11.43 20.05 -21.78
N LEU A 134 10.68 21.11 -21.47
CA LEU A 134 11.24 22.34 -20.87
C LEU A 134 11.84 22.04 -19.48
N GLU A 135 11.10 21.35 -18.62
CA GLU A 135 11.55 21.00 -17.26
C GLU A 135 12.73 20.01 -17.25
N THR A 136 12.70 19.01 -18.13
CA THR A 136 13.77 17.99 -18.17
C THR A 136 15.01 18.42 -18.97
N GLY A 137 15.02 19.63 -19.53
CA GLY A 137 16.11 20.11 -20.39
C GLY A 137 16.17 19.46 -21.77
N GLY A 138 15.10 18.79 -22.21
CA GLY A 138 14.97 18.11 -23.50
C GLY A 138 15.03 19.02 -24.73
N PHE A 139 14.95 20.35 -24.55
CA PHE A 139 15.17 21.32 -25.63
C PHE A 139 16.64 21.67 -25.85
N ARG A 140 17.59 21.24 -25.00
CA ARG A 140 19.02 21.56 -25.18
C ARG A 140 19.55 21.17 -26.57
N PRO A 141 19.24 19.98 -27.15
CA PRO A 141 19.68 19.62 -28.50
C PRO A 141 19.01 20.44 -29.61
N GLN A 142 17.82 21.00 -29.35
CA GLN A 142 17.02 21.74 -30.33
C GLN A 142 17.32 23.24 -30.30
N LEU A 143 17.69 23.78 -29.14
CA LEU A 143 18.03 25.18 -28.93
C LEU A 143 19.55 25.44 -29.07
N HIS A 144 20.38 24.43 -28.82
CA HIS A 144 21.83 24.49 -28.96
C HIS A 144 22.36 23.24 -29.70
N PRO A 145 22.23 23.17 -31.03
CA PRO A 145 22.57 21.97 -31.81
C PRO A 145 24.08 21.68 -31.92
N GLN A 146 24.93 22.55 -31.39
CA GLN A 146 26.39 22.57 -31.61
C GLN A 146 27.23 22.35 -30.33
N LEU A 147 26.59 21.96 -29.24
CA LEU A 147 27.24 21.42 -28.03
C LEU A 147 27.03 19.91 -27.98
#